data_AF-A0A2I0N6Q2-F1
#
_entry.id   AF-A0A2I0N6Q2-F1
#
_cell.length_a   1.000
_cell.length_b   1.000
_cell.length_c   1.000
_cell.angle_alpha   90.00
_cell.angle_beta   90.00
_cell.angle_gamma   90.00
#
_symmetry.space_group_name_H-M   'P 1'
#
loop_
_entity.id
_entity.type
_entity.pdbx_description
1 polymer ?
#
loop_
_entity_poly.entity_id
_entity_poly.type
_entity_poly.pdbx_seq_one_letter_code
_entity_poly.pdbx_strand_id
1 'polypeptide(L)'
;MLTVVGRFLYQNANNNWMGTRWTTVYIYDVEPLGNWDYLGSVLTDSTGGFTFGPINNDDGLGQNGLDIIVVFSTTSSAAEVIDADDDIYQCQTQEYTNCPDGTLDIGSQGCPSSQYGAWRIFTYITDGWNYLSNGPANYEMTKSTAKWPYEDWPHYHTGGEIHIPGDGDSDRSPDVIQHEYAHNVMYVIYGGWWPPNAGGEHTIRRISNVNMAWTEGWAEFFPMASQNDPWFTWVNHYTINLETPTWGTPNWDNGDAVEGRVAGALYDIFDSQNDGYDRFSDGFTRIWNTISSQADGRYSEFFQAWISKGYSQSTFVATAYQNTIDYDNVYPSASITKPKSGYLYVNDIEVGSTGTTNTIIIGDIIIKASASDAGGIYKVEFYIDGQLKYTDWDSSYEWKWTPSVGQHTIKVTAYDNAGQSTSRTINVIAAGTGDLGISFDNNYNTSFLLRGDLVSIQMEDVLLINRDEIADN
;
A
#
# COMPACT_ATOMS: atom_id res chain seq x y z
N MET A 1 31.60 -33.18 26.33
CA MET A 1 31.04 -31.97 25.67
C MET A 1 29.58 -31.85 26.03
N LEU A 2 29.15 -30.63 26.36
CA LEU A 2 27.77 -30.28 26.73
C LEU A 2 27.14 -29.39 25.65
N THR A 3 25.88 -29.61 25.32
CA THR A 3 25.05 -28.74 24.48
C THR A 3 23.81 -28.34 25.26
N VAL A 4 23.53 -27.05 25.35
CA VAL A 4 22.34 -26.52 26.04
C VAL A 4 21.29 -26.15 25.02
N VAL A 5 20.07 -26.65 25.18
CA VAL A 5 18.92 -26.35 24.32
C VAL A 5 17.73 -25.95 25.16
N GLY A 6 16.84 -25.14 24.58
CA GLY A 6 15.61 -24.76 25.25
C GLY A 6 14.78 -23.82 24.39
N ARG A 7 13.73 -23.27 24.99
CA ARG A 7 12.85 -22.28 24.38
C ARG A 7 12.50 -21.17 25.35
N PHE A 8 12.47 -19.93 24.89
CA PHE A 8 11.92 -18.81 25.64
C PHE A 8 10.54 -18.41 25.11
N LEU A 9 9.60 -18.20 26.03
CA LEU A 9 8.24 -17.81 25.73
C LEU A 9 7.87 -16.49 26.41
N TYR A 10 7.17 -15.62 25.68
CA TYR A 10 6.50 -14.44 26.23
C TYR A 10 4.97 -14.60 26.13
N GLN A 11 4.25 -13.79 26.90
CA GLN A 11 2.79 -13.72 26.82
C GLN A 11 2.36 -12.56 25.93
N ASN A 12 1.73 -12.85 24.79
CA ASN A 12 1.24 -11.84 23.86
C ASN A 12 0.01 -11.09 24.38
N ALA A 13 -0.49 -10.12 23.60
CA ALA A 13 -1.67 -9.30 23.91
C ALA A 13 -2.90 -10.12 24.33
N ASN A 14 -3.09 -11.27 23.69
CA ASN A 14 -4.23 -12.18 23.89
C ASN A 14 -4.00 -13.22 25.00
N ASN A 15 -2.95 -13.03 25.81
CA ASN A 15 -2.53 -13.93 26.88
C ASN A 15 -2.05 -15.31 26.41
N ASN A 16 -1.73 -15.47 25.13
CA ASN A 16 -1.16 -16.70 24.58
C ASN A 16 0.37 -16.71 24.74
N TRP A 17 0.92 -17.87 25.06
CA TRP A 17 2.35 -18.07 25.14
C TRP A 17 2.94 -18.31 23.75
N MET A 18 3.90 -17.46 23.37
CA MET A 18 4.49 -17.41 22.04
C MET A 18 6.01 -17.40 22.17
N GLY A 19 6.72 -17.94 21.18
CA GLY A 19 8.17 -17.78 21.07
C GLY A 19 8.54 -16.33 20.76
N THR A 20 9.63 -15.85 21.33
CA THR A 20 10.20 -14.55 20.97
C THR A 20 11.47 -14.78 20.16
N ARG A 21 11.67 -14.01 19.09
CA ARG A 21 12.88 -14.10 18.27
C ARG A 21 13.96 -13.18 18.83
N TRP A 22 15.22 -13.55 18.59
CA TRP A 22 16.38 -12.69 18.84
C TRP A 22 16.55 -12.23 20.28
N THR A 23 15.95 -12.92 21.24
CA THR A 23 16.36 -12.76 22.62
C THR A 23 17.77 -13.27 22.76
N THR A 24 18.64 -12.46 23.37
CA THR A 24 19.96 -12.93 23.74
C THR A 24 19.85 -13.86 24.94
N VAL A 25 20.33 -15.08 24.76
CA VAL A 25 20.40 -16.13 25.77
C VAL A 25 21.86 -16.25 26.18
N TYR A 26 22.18 -15.84 27.40
CA TYR A 26 23.51 -15.98 27.99
C TYR A 26 23.59 -17.28 28.80
N ILE A 27 24.71 -17.98 28.68
CA ILE A 27 24.98 -19.23 29.38
C ILE A 27 26.14 -18.98 30.34
N TYR A 28 25.94 -19.34 31.60
CA TYR A 28 26.92 -19.20 32.67
C TYR A 28 27.18 -20.56 33.33
N ASP A 29 28.40 -20.71 33.84
CA ASP A 29 28.81 -21.75 34.79
C ASP A 29 28.84 -21.16 36.19
N VAL A 30 28.35 -21.89 37.19
CA VAL A 30 28.29 -21.44 38.58
C VAL A 30 29.43 -22.06 39.36
N GLU A 31 30.40 -21.23 39.70
CA GLU A 31 31.58 -21.64 40.46
C GLU A 31 31.27 -21.75 41.97
N PRO A 32 32.07 -22.53 42.73
CA PRO A 32 32.00 -22.56 44.18
C PRO A 32 32.08 -21.14 44.78
N LEU A 33 31.23 -20.88 45.79
CA LEU A 33 31.00 -19.55 46.42
C LEU A 33 30.10 -18.59 45.62
N GLY A 34 29.50 -19.03 44.51
CA GLY A 34 28.42 -18.32 43.82
C GLY A 34 28.88 -17.30 42.78
N ASN A 35 30.13 -17.38 42.31
CA ASN A 35 30.60 -16.59 41.16
C ASN A 35 30.09 -17.23 39.86
N TRP A 36 29.79 -16.43 38.84
CA TRP A 36 29.29 -16.93 37.56
C TRP A 36 30.28 -16.65 36.44
N ASP A 37 30.73 -17.71 35.77
CA ASP A 37 31.65 -17.63 34.65
C ASP A 37 30.88 -17.64 33.33
N TYR A 38 31.11 -16.62 32.51
CA TYR A 38 30.41 -16.47 31.23
C TYR A 38 30.96 -17.45 30.18
N LEU A 39 30.09 -18.33 29.69
CA LEU A 39 30.45 -19.35 28.70
C LEU A 39 30.18 -18.90 27.26
N GLY A 40 29.18 -18.05 27.05
CA GLY A 40 28.81 -17.53 25.73
C GLY A 40 27.33 -17.20 25.61
N SER A 41 26.92 -16.78 24.41
CA SER A 41 25.52 -16.44 24.13
C SER A 41 25.06 -16.92 22.75
N VAL A 42 23.75 -17.01 22.60
CA VAL A 42 23.06 -17.35 21.35
C VAL A 42 21.74 -16.57 21.26
N LEU A 43 21.23 -16.38 20.06
CA LEU A 43 19.92 -15.77 19.83
C LEU A 43 18.82 -16.84 19.71
N THR A 44 17.63 -16.54 20.19
CA THR A 44 16.45 -17.36 19.92
C THR A 44 16.00 -17.26 18.46
N ASP A 45 15.47 -18.36 17.93
CA ASP A 45 14.81 -18.42 16.62
C ASP A 45 13.34 -17.94 16.69
N SER A 46 12.62 -17.99 15.56
CA SER A 46 11.21 -17.60 15.46
C SER A 46 10.24 -18.35 16.38
N THR A 47 10.64 -19.51 16.91
CA THR A 47 9.86 -20.31 17.86
C THR A 47 10.26 -20.03 19.31
N GLY A 48 11.19 -19.11 19.54
CA GLY A 48 11.84 -18.91 20.83
C GLY A 48 12.91 -19.95 21.14
N GLY A 49 13.18 -20.87 20.22
CA GLY A 49 14.13 -21.98 20.41
C GLY A 49 15.58 -21.49 20.35
N PHE A 50 16.47 -22.12 21.12
CA PHE A 50 17.90 -21.87 21.03
C PHE A 50 18.71 -23.16 21.18
N THR A 51 19.95 -23.14 20.69
CA THR A 51 20.94 -24.22 20.86
C THR A 51 22.31 -23.59 21.03
N PHE A 52 22.96 -23.84 22.16
CA PHE A 52 24.29 -23.35 22.49
C PHE A 52 25.27 -24.50 22.70
N GLY A 53 26.48 -24.36 22.15
CA GLY A 53 27.52 -25.38 22.18
C GLY A 53 27.61 -26.21 20.88
N PRO A 54 28.28 -27.37 20.90
CA PRO A 54 28.85 -28.04 22.08
C PRO A 54 30.02 -27.27 22.73
N ILE A 55 30.08 -27.27 24.07
CA ILE A 55 31.17 -26.70 24.90
C ILE A 55 31.90 -27.79 25.68
N ASN A 56 33.14 -27.51 26.11
CA ASN A 56 33.85 -28.41 27.02
C ASN A 56 33.11 -28.46 28.37
N ASN A 57 32.90 -29.66 28.91
CA ASN A 57 32.12 -29.88 30.13
C ASN A 57 33.07 -30.25 31.28
N ASP A 58 34.04 -29.39 31.50
CA ASP A 58 35.10 -29.57 32.49
C ASP A 58 35.01 -28.42 33.49
N ASP A 59 34.51 -28.73 34.67
CA ASP A 59 34.30 -27.82 35.82
C ASP A 59 35.51 -27.89 36.78
N GLY A 60 36.67 -28.34 36.30
CA GLY A 60 37.91 -28.36 37.06
C GLY A 60 38.08 -29.54 38.04
N LEU A 61 39.15 -29.48 38.82
CA LEU A 61 39.65 -30.63 39.60
C LEU A 61 38.70 -31.02 40.74
N GLY A 62 37.94 -32.09 40.52
CA GLY A 62 37.08 -32.71 41.53
C GLY A 62 35.60 -32.31 41.45
N GLN A 63 35.22 -31.52 40.44
CA GLN A 63 33.82 -31.17 40.16
C GLN A 63 33.28 -32.06 39.02
N ASN A 64 31.99 -32.43 39.06
CA ASN A 64 31.41 -33.36 38.09
C ASN A 64 30.59 -32.62 37.03
N GLY A 65 31.26 -31.97 36.07
CA GLY A 65 30.60 -31.27 34.96
C GLY A 65 30.01 -29.91 35.37
N LEU A 66 29.78 -29.04 34.38
CA LEU A 66 29.40 -27.63 34.59
C LEU A 66 28.08 -27.49 35.34
N ASP A 67 27.97 -26.43 36.15
CA ASP A 67 26.78 -26.01 36.88
C ASP A 67 26.10 -24.86 36.10
N ILE A 68 25.10 -25.19 35.28
CA ILE A 68 24.59 -24.24 34.27
C ILE A 68 23.46 -23.35 34.81
N ILE A 69 23.59 -22.03 34.58
CA ILE A 69 22.48 -21.06 34.62
C ILE A 69 22.31 -20.42 33.24
N VAL A 70 21.04 -20.27 32.82
CA VAL A 70 20.68 -19.61 31.57
C VAL A 70 19.96 -18.30 31.88
N VAL A 71 20.42 -17.20 31.29
CA VAL A 71 19.83 -15.85 31.44
C VAL A 71 19.29 -15.39 30.09
N PHE A 72 18.01 -15.01 30.08
CA PHE A 72 17.34 -14.41 28.93
C PHE A 72 17.26 -12.91 29.12
N SER A 73 17.62 -12.14 28.10
CA SER A 73 17.66 -10.68 28.17
C SER A 73 16.90 -10.03 27.01
N THR A 74 16.13 -8.98 27.29
CA THR A 74 15.45 -8.13 26.31
C THR A 74 16.44 -7.25 25.55
N THR A 75 17.48 -7.84 24.96
CA THR A 75 18.48 -7.13 24.15
C THR A 75 18.97 -7.99 22.99
N SER A 76 19.27 -7.34 21.87
CA SER A 76 19.91 -7.89 20.68
C SER A 76 20.49 -6.76 19.84
N SER A 77 20.95 -7.05 18.61
CA SER A 77 21.27 -6.00 17.64
C SER A 77 20.03 -5.24 17.15
N ALA A 78 18.84 -5.83 17.25
CA ALA A 78 17.59 -5.25 16.76
C ALA A 78 16.94 -4.28 17.75
N ALA A 79 16.90 -4.66 19.03
CA ALA A 79 16.20 -3.90 20.05
C ALA A 79 16.80 -4.10 21.43
N GLU A 80 16.51 -3.18 22.35
CA GLU A 80 16.57 -3.44 23.78
C GLU A 80 15.42 -2.79 24.54
N VAL A 81 15.04 -3.39 25.67
CA VAL A 81 14.07 -2.82 26.60
C VAL A 81 14.71 -2.65 27.97
N ILE A 82 14.68 -1.41 28.46
CA ILE A 82 15.25 -0.97 29.74
C ILE A 82 14.16 -0.44 30.67
N ASP A 83 14.42 -0.46 31.98
CA ASP A 83 13.57 0.17 32.98
C ASP A 83 13.89 1.66 33.19
N ALA A 84 13.26 2.26 34.20
CA ALA A 84 13.43 3.68 34.52
C ALA A 84 14.84 4.03 35.03
N ASP A 85 15.61 3.03 35.48
CA ASP A 85 16.99 3.17 35.97
C ASP A 85 18.03 2.77 34.88
N ASP A 86 17.57 2.63 33.62
CA ASP A 86 18.33 2.19 32.44
C ASP A 86 18.84 0.73 32.51
N ASP A 87 18.27 -0.09 33.39
CA ASP A 87 18.63 -1.51 33.51
C ASP A 87 17.84 -2.37 32.50
N ILE A 88 18.54 -3.28 31.82
CA ILE A 88 17.92 -4.20 30.85
C ILE A 88 17.12 -5.27 31.59
N TYR A 89 15.90 -5.56 31.11
CA TYR A 89 15.11 -6.65 31.66
C TYR A 89 15.74 -8.02 31.38
N GLN A 90 15.91 -8.78 32.47
CA GLN A 90 16.44 -10.13 32.44
C GLN A 90 15.63 -11.07 33.33
N CYS A 91 15.59 -12.34 32.94
CA CYS A 91 15.23 -13.41 33.85
C CYS A 91 16.10 -14.64 33.62
N GLN A 92 16.21 -15.46 34.66
CA GLN A 92 17.14 -16.58 34.71
C GLN A 92 16.42 -17.87 35.08
N THR A 93 17.01 -18.99 34.68
CA THR A 93 16.59 -20.31 35.15
C THR A 93 17.02 -20.55 36.60
N GLN A 94 16.52 -21.65 37.17
CA GLN A 94 17.24 -22.31 38.25
C GLN A 94 18.61 -22.82 37.76
N GLU A 95 19.48 -23.14 38.70
CA GLU A 95 20.78 -23.81 38.45
C GLU A 95 20.57 -25.28 38.10
N TYR A 96 21.23 -25.74 37.04
CA TYR A 96 21.31 -27.15 36.64
C TYR A 96 22.67 -27.69 37.04
N THR A 97 22.71 -28.41 38.15
CA THR A 97 23.97 -28.83 38.77
C THR A 97 24.56 -30.09 38.13
N ASN A 98 25.89 -30.12 38.03
CA ASN A 98 26.72 -31.25 37.63
C ASN A 98 26.22 -31.86 36.31
N CYS A 99 26.09 -31.01 35.29
CA CYS A 99 25.48 -31.38 34.02
C CYS A 99 26.31 -32.48 33.33
N PRO A 100 25.71 -33.62 32.92
CA PRO A 100 26.44 -34.66 32.22
C PRO A 100 26.77 -34.25 30.79
N ASP A 101 27.77 -34.92 30.19
CA ASP A 101 28.01 -34.84 28.75
C ASP A 101 26.76 -35.20 27.94
N GLY A 102 26.54 -34.48 26.83
CA GLY A 102 25.37 -34.64 25.97
C GLY A 102 24.53 -33.37 25.88
N THR A 103 23.20 -33.52 25.85
CA THR A 103 22.26 -32.41 25.71
C THR A 103 21.56 -32.14 27.03
N LEU A 104 21.72 -30.93 27.54
CA LEU A 104 20.88 -30.35 28.58
C LEU A 104 19.70 -29.63 27.90
N ASP A 105 18.52 -30.21 27.97
CA ASP A 105 17.28 -29.56 27.54
C ASP A 105 16.61 -28.90 28.76
N ILE A 106 16.60 -27.57 28.79
CA ILE A 106 15.99 -26.79 29.87
C ILE A 106 14.48 -26.58 29.66
N GLY A 107 13.90 -27.11 28.57
CA GLY A 107 12.49 -26.95 28.24
C GLY A 107 12.11 -25.51 27.88
N SER A 108 10.83 -25.19 28.10
CA SER A 108 10.30 -23.84 27.86
C SER A 108 10.39 -22.97 29.12
N GLN A 109 10.96 -21.79 28.98
CA GLN A 109 11.17 -20.81 30.03
C GLN A 109 10.36 -19.54 29.74
N GLY A 110 10.10 -18.75 30.78
CA GLY A 110 9.48 -17.44 30.69
C GLY A 110 9.78 -16.64 31.96
N CYS A 111 9.50 -15.33 31.93
CA CYS A 111 9.80 -14.46 33.06
C CYS A 111 8.60 -14.26 34.00
N PRO A 112 8.80 -13.67 35.19
CA PRO A 112 7.71 -13.29 36.09
C PRO A 112 6.73 -12.30 35.43
N SER A 113 5.47 -12.31 35.89
CA SER A 113 4.41 -11.46 35.33
C SER A 113 4.69 -9.96 35.40
N SER A 114 5.57 -9.52 36.32
CA SER A 114 6.03 -8.14 36.42
C SER A 114 6.82 -7.67 35.20
N GLN A 115 7.37 -8.58 34.38
CA GLN A 115 8.15 -8.24 33.19
C GLN A 115 7.40 -8.48 31.88
N TYR A 116 6.14 -8.93 31.91
CA TYR A 116 5.43 -9.32 30.68
C TYR A 116 5.34 -8.18 29.65
N GLY A 117 5.21 -6.92 30.08
CA GLY A 117 5.21 -5.78 29.16
C GLY A 117 6.54 -5.58 28.45
N ALA A 118 7.67 -5.64 29.18
CA ALA A 118 9.00 -5.55 28.58
C ALA A 118 9.21 -6.59 27.47
N TRP A 119 8.77 -7.83 27.69
CA TRP A 119 8.90 -8.90 26.68
C TRP A 119 7.94 -8.76 25.50
N ARG A 120 6.75 -8.18 25.69
CA ARG A 120 5.86 -7.82 24.57
C ARG A 120 6.48 -6.72 23.72
N ILE A 121 6.93 -5.64 24.35
CA ILE A 121 7.56 -4.50 23.67
C ILE A 121 8.78 -4.95 22.87
N PHE A 122 9.68 -5.71 23.52
CA PHE A 122 10.86 -6.28 22.86
C PHE A 122 10.45 -7.08 21.62
N THR A 123 9.48 -7.98 21.78
CA THR A 123 9.05 -8.86 20.69
C THR A 123 8.44 -8.06 19.53
N TYR A 124 7.53 -7.13 19.80
CA TYR A 124 6.87 -6.35 18.75
C TYR A 124 7.85 -5.44 17.98
N ILE A 125 8.87 -4.88 18.66
CA ILE A 125 9.96 -4.16 17.98
C ILE A 125 10.79 -5.13 17.13
N THR A 126 11.16 -6.29 17.65
CA THR A 126 11.94 -7.27 16.87
C THR A 126 11.16 -7.85 15.68
N ASP A 127 9.83 -7.95 15.76
CA ASP A 127 9.00 -8.36 14.62
C ASP A 127 8.99 -7.27 13.55
N GLY A 128 8.87 -5.99 13.91
CA GLY A 128 9.02 -4.85 13.00
C GLY A 128 10.42 -4.80 12.36
N TRP A 129 11.47 -4.99 13.16
CA TRP A 129 12.84 -5.10 12.63
C TRP A 129 12.96 -6.28 11.67
N ASN A 130 12.32 -7.42 11.96
CA ASN A 130 12.33 -8.59 11.08
C ASN A 130 11.65 -8.33 9.75
N TYR A 131 10.56 -7.60 9.77
CA TYR A 131 9.89 -7.18 8.54
C TYR A 131 10.80 -6.31 7.66
N LEU A 132 11.60 -5.43 8.26
CA LEU A 132 12.57 -4.62 7.52
C LEU A 132 13.79 -5.42 7.04
N SER A 133 14.43 -6.17 7.94
CA SER A 133 15.71 -6.84 7.68
C SER A 133 15.54 -8.08 6.79
N ASN A 134 14.55 -8.92 7.09
CA ASN A 134 14.32 -10.19 6.40
C ASN A 134 13.13 -10.13 5.43
N GLY A 135 12.47 -8.97 5.30
CA GLY A 135 11.36 -8.76 4.39
C GLY A 135 11.72 -7.91 3.15
N PRO A 136 10.72 -7.29 2.50
CA PRO A 136 10.90 -6.66 1.19
C PRO A 136 11.83 -5.45 1.15
N ALA A 137 12.14 -4.85 2.32
CA ALA A 137 13.06 -3.73 2.45
C ALA A 137 14.54 -4.17 2.44
N ASN A 138 14.84 -5.38 2.91
CA ASN A 138 16.21 -5.88 3.11
C ASN A 138 17.11 -4.84 3.81
N TYR A 139 16.61 -4.25 4.89
CA TYR A 139 17.26 -3.18 5.63
C TYR A 139 17.47 -3.56 7.09
N GLU A 140 18.73 -3.62 7.50
CA GLU A 140 19.13 -3.88 8.88
C GLU A 140 19.10 -2.58 9.69
N MET A 141 17.99 -2.33 10.38
CA MET A 141 17.81 -1.16 11.23
C MET A 141 18.78 -1.21 12.41
N THR A 142 19.32 -0.06 12.81
CA THR A 142 20.13 0.02 14.04
C THR A 142 19.28 -0.26 15.27
N LYS A 143 19.91 -0.75 16.35
CA LYS A 143 19.19 -1.09 17.60
C LYS A 143 18.25 0.04 18.04
N SER A 144 16.98 -0.30 18.29
CA SER A 144 16.01 0.58 18.93
C SER A 144 15.92 0.32 20.43
N THR A 145 15.95 1.38 21.23
CA THR A 145 15.82 1.29 22.69
C THR A 145 14.42 1.71 23.11
N ALA A 146 13.75 0.88 23.91
CA ALA A 146 12.48 1.21 24.53
C ALA A 146 12.59 1.21 26.06
N LYS A 147 11.93 2.16 26.72
CA LYS A 147 11.88 2.30 28.17
C LYS A 147 10.48 1.98 28.68
N TRP A 148 10.39 1.05 29.62
CA TRP A 148 9.12 0.60 30.20
C TRP A 148 9.31 0.09 31.63
N PRO A 149 8.37 0.32 32.55
CA PRO A 149 7.29 1.29 32.46
C PRO A 149 7.85 2.71 32.62
N TYR A 150 7.49 3.62 31.71
CA TYR A 150 8.01 4.98 31.73
C TYR A 150 7.04 5.98 31.09
N GLU A 151 6.96 7.17 31.69
CA GLU A 151 6.03 8.25 31.30
C GLU A 151 4.55 7.82 31.25
N ASP A 152 3.68 8.72 30.78
CA ASP A 152 2.23 8.58 30.88
C ASP A 152 1.55 8.14 29.56
N TRP A 153 2.26 8.19 28.44
CA TRP A 153 1.74 7.88 27.10
C TRP A 153 2.82 7.26 26.20
N PRO A 154 2.46 6.30 25.32
CA PRO A 154 3.36 5.83 24.27
C PRO A 154 3.83 6.99 23.41
N HIS A 155 5.14 7.14 23.24
CA HIS A 155 5.71 8.04 22.24
C HIS A 155 7.19 7.75 21.99
N TYR A 156 7.63 8.07 20.79
CA TYR A 156 9.04 8.16 20.44
C TYR A 156 9.62 9.54 20.73
N HIS A 157 10.72 9.60 21.49
CA HIS A 157 11.56 10.79 21.61
C HIS A 157 12.49 10.87 20.41
N THR A 158 12.34 11.90 19.58
CA THR A 158 13.15 12.11 18.38
C THR A 158 14.65 12.03 18.68
N GLY A 159 15.36 11.05 18.10
CA GLY A 159 16.78 10.80 18.35
C GLY A 159 17.12 10.14 19.69
N GLY A 160 16.11 9.62 20.37
CA GLY A 160 16.21 8.94 21.66
C GLY A 160 15.43 7.63 21.67
N GLU A 161 14.63 7.47 22.71
CA GLU A 161 14.03 6.19 23.12
C GLU A 161 12.53 6.17 22.82
N ILE A 162 11.98 4.96 22.71
CA ILE A 162 10.53 4.73 22.71
C ILE A 162 10.09 4.60 24.18
N HIS A 163 9.22 5.47 24.66
CA HIS A 163 8.72 5.40 26.04
C HIS A 163 7.31 4.80 26.07
N ILE A 164 7.10 3.79 26.90
CA ILE A 164 5.83 3.09 27.03
C ILE A 164 5.39 3.09 28.51
N PRO A 165 4.15 3.51 28.81
CA PRO A 165 3.66 3.57 30.19
C PRO A 165 3.41 2.17 30.79
N GLY A 166 3.45 2.12 32.12
CA GLY A 166 3.07 0.94 32.91
C GLY A 166 1.57 0.83 33.21
N ASP A 167 0.72 1.20 32.26
CA ASP A 167 -0.75 1.27 32.44
C ASP A 167 -1.45 -0.10 32.34
N GLY A 168 -0.72 -1.14 31.90
CA GLY A 168 -1.21 -2.49 31.71
C GLY A 168 -1.93 -2.74 30.38
N ASP A 169 -1.92 -1.75 29.48
CA ASP A 169 -2.66 -1.73 28.22
C ASP A 169 -1.78 -1.35 27.03
N SER A 170 -0.93 -0.34 27.18
CA SER A 170 -0.06 0.19 26.10
C SER A 170 0.90 -0.85 25.53
N ASP A 171 1.50 -1.66 26.41
CA ASP A 171 2.40 -2.74 26.03
C ASP A 171 1.67 -3.94 25.38
N ARG A 172 0.33 -3.94 25.37
CA ARG A 172 -0.49 -4.99 24.76
C ARG A 172 -0.87 -4.69 23.32
N SER A 173 -0.72 -3.47 22.80
CA SER A 173 -1.00 -3.18 21.38
C SER A 173 0.27 -3.32 20.52
N PRO A 174 0.35 -4.34 19.62
CA PRO A 174 1.45 -4.43 18.67
C PRO A 174 1.51 -3.21 17.75
N ASP A 175 0.36 -2.67 17.36
CA ASP A 175 0.26 -1.55 16.44
C ASP A 175 0.84 -0.28 17.04
N VAL A 176 0.53 0.01 18.31
CA VAL A 176 1.08 1.15 19.03
C VAL A 176 2.60 1.01 19.21
N ILE A 177 3.09 -0.17 19.60
CA ILE A 177 4.54 -0.37 19.74
C ILE A 177 5.26 -0.24 18.40
N GLN A 178 4.69 -0.79 17.32
CA GLN A 178 5.28 -0.68 16.00
C GLN A 178 5.11 0.72 15.38
N HIS A 179 4.09 1.48 15.77
CA HIS A 179 3.93 2.89 15.42
C HIS A 179 5.08 3.72 15.99
N GLU A 180 5.39 3.59 17.29
CA GLU A 180 6.54 4.30 17.88
C GLU A 180 7.88 3.83 17.29
N TYR A 181 7.99 2.53 17.00
CA TYR A 181 9.14 2.00 16.27
C TYR A 181 9.28 2.60 14.87
N ALA A 182 8.17 2.81 14.15
CA ALA A 182 8.18 3.38 12.81
C ALA A 182 8.64 4.85 12.79
N HIS A 183 8.32 5.63 13.84
CA HIS A 183 8.89 6.96 14.06
C HIS A 183 10.42 6.89 14.21
N ASN A 184 10.94 5.94 14.99
CA ASN A 184 12.38 5.70 15.11
C ASN A 184 13.01 5.32 13.76
N VAL A 185 12.37 4.41 13.01
CA VAL A 185 12.81 4.04 11.65
C VAL A 185 12.91 5.25 10.74
N MET A 186 11.87 6.09 10.68
CA MET A 186 11.86 7.31 9.86
C MET A 186 13.01 8.24 10.25
N TYR A 187 13.22 8.47 11.55
CA TYR A 187 14.30 9.33 12.05
C TYR A 187 15.68 8.84 11.61
N VAL A 188 15.94 7.53 11.72
CA VAL A 188 17.23 6.94 11.33
C VAL A 188 17.45 7.00 9.83
N ILE A 189 16.47 6.63 9.01
CA ILE A 189 16.62 6.65 7.54
C ILE A 189 16.72 8.08 6.99
N TYR A 190 16.21 9.07 7.72
CA TYR A 190 16.37 10.50 7.42
C TYR A 190 17.70 11.08 7.92
N GLY A 191 18.60 10.26 8.45
CA GLY A 191 19.91 10.70 8.91
C GLY A 191 19.84 11.63 10.14
N GLY A 192 18.85 11.40 11.01
CA GLY A 192 18.64 12.17 12.23
C GLY A 192 17.87 13.49 12.03
N TRP A 193 17.20 13.64 10.90
CA TRP A 193 16.30 14.76 10.63
C TRP A 193 14.84 14.38 10.90
N TRP A 194 14.06 15.33 11.42
CA TRP A 194 12.62 15.18 11.68
C TRP A 194 11.83 16.28 10.98
N PRO A 195 10.66 15.99 10.37
CA PRO A 195 9.80 17.00 9.78
C PRO A 195 9.40 18.10 10.79
N PRO A 196 9.46 19.38 10.41
CA PRO A 196 9.07 20.47 11.29
C PRO A 196 7.56 20.44 11.55
N ASN A 197 7.12 20.86 12.75
CA ASN A 197 5.70 20.88 13.15
C ASN A 197 5.00 19.51 13.17
N ALA A 198 5.78 18.42 13.20
CA ALA A 198 5.31 17.06 13.38
C ALA A 198 5.40 16.63 14.85
N GLY A 199 4.72 17.37 15.73
CA GLY A 199 4.60 17.04 17.14
C GLY A 199 3.44 17.79 17.80
N GLY A 200 2.81 17.18 18.81
CA GLY A 200 1.62 17.72 19.50
C GLY A 200 0.39 16.83 19.35
N GLU A 201 -0.73 17.27 19.92
CA GLU A 201 -1.99 16.53 19.92
C GLU A 201 -2.59 16.45 18.51
N HIS A 202 -2.98 15.24 18.09
CA HIS A 202 -3.54 14.94 16.78
C HIS A 202 -4.49 13.74 16.85
N THR A 203 -5.18 13.47 15.74
CA THR A 203 -6.10 12.33 15.64
C THR A 203 -6.19 11.83 14.20
N ILE A 204 -6.32 10.50 14.05
CA ILE A 204 -6.28 9.79 12.75
C ILE A 204 -7.17 10.37 11.66
N ARG A 205 -8.32 10.91 12.07
CA ARG A 205 -9.40 11.29 11.16
C ARG A 205 -9.47 12.78 10.85
N ARG A 206 -8.66 13.61 11.50
CA ARG A 206 -8.78 15.08 11.47
C ARG A 206 -7.55 15.73 10.91
N ILE A 207 -7.76 16.90 10.31
CA ILE A 207 -6.66 17.74 9.83
C ILE A 207 -5.77 18.14 11.01
N SER A 208 -4.49 17.80 10.92
CA SER A 208 -3.44 18.29 11.79
C SER A 208 -2.59 19.32 11.05
N ASN A 209 -1.65 18.84 10.23
CA ASN A 209 -0.93 19.57 9.19
C ASN A 209 -0.20 18.56 8.28
N VAL A 210 0.27 18.99 7.10
CA VAL A 210 0.91 18.09 6.12
C VAL A 210 2.21 17.42 6.60
N ASN A 211 2.92 18.00 7.57
CA ASN A 211 4.13 17.41 8.11
C ASN A 211 3.81 16.32 9.13
N MET A 212 2.89 16.62 10.07
CA MET A 212 2.40 15.66 11.05
C MET A 212 1.66 14.50 10.39
N ALA A 213 0.78 14.78 9.43
CA ALA A 213 0.07 13.74 8.70
C ALA A 213 1.00 12.78 7.96
N TRP A 214 2.16 13.26 7.51
CA TRP A 214 3.16 12.40 6.88
C TRP A 214 3.91 11.52 7.87
N THR A 215 4.36 12.06 9.01
CA THR A 215 5.06 11.27 10.03
C THR A 215 4.13 10.26 10.68
N GLU A 216 2.94 10.68 11.09
CA GLU A 216 1.94 9.80 11.73
C GLU A 216 1.36 8.81 10.72
N GLY A 217 1.07 9.24 9.49
CA GLY A 217 0.57 8.35 8.44
C GLY A 217 1.55 7.23 8.08
N TRP A 218 2.87 7.52 8.09
CA TRP A 218 3.90 6.48 7.97
C TRP A 218 3.88 5.52 9.18
N ALA A 219 3.80 6.06 10.39
CA ALA A 219 3.81 5.28 11.61
C ALA A 219 2.55 4.44 11.81
N GLU A 220 1.42 4.85 11.27
CA GLU A 220 0.18 4.06 11.18
C GLU A 220 0.26 2.99 10.09
N PHE A 221 0.82 3.32 8.93
CA PHE A 221 0.98 2.37 7.82
C PHE A 221 1.93 1.22 8.15
N PHE A 222 3.04 1.50 8.85
CA PHE A 222 4.07 0.49 9.13
C PHE A 222 3.55 -0.78 9.85
N PRO A 223 2.82 -0.69 10.99
CA PRO A 223 2.25 -1.88 11.63
C PRO A 223 1.26 -2.61 10.72
N MET A 224 0.48 -1.89 9.91
CA MET A 224 -0.45 -2.50 8.96
C MET A 224 0.28 -3.34 7.91
N ALA A 225 1.38 -2.82 7.36
CA ALA A 225 2.20 -3.53 6.38
C ALA A 225 2.94 -4.72 7.00
N SER A 226 3.55 -4.52 8.18
CA SER A 226 4.32 -5.53 8.91
C SER A 226 3.47 -6.72 9.36
N GLN A 227 2.23 -6.46 9.76
CA GLN A 227 1.29 -7.48 10.22
C GLN A 227 0.33 -7.96 9.13
N ASN A 228 0.35 -7.31 7.96
CA ASN A 228 -0.55 -7.55 6.83
C ASN A 228 -2.03 -7.48 7.26
N ASP A 229 -2.38 -6.36 7.90
CA ASP A 229 -3.69 -6.09 8.50
C ASP A 229 -4.08 -4.62 8.26
N PRO A 230 -5.26 -4.31 7.64
CA PRO A 230 -5.68 -2.93 7.40
C PRO A 230 -6.24 -2.20 8.63
N TRP A 231 -6.25 -2.84 9.80
CA TRP A 231 -6.79 -2.28 11.04
C TRP A 231 -5.67 -1.74 11.94
N PHE A 232 -5.83 -0.51 12.40
CA PHE A 232 -5.03 0.04 13.48
C PHE A 232 -5.77 -0.13 14.81
N THR A 233 -5.11 -0.78 15.78
CA THR A 233 -5.65 -1.20 17.07
C THR A 233 -4.97 -0.43 18.20
N TRP A 234 -5.72 0.43 18.88
CA TRP A 234 -5.23 1.16 20.04
C TRP A 234 -5.13 0.28 21.29
N VAL A 235 -4.52 0.85 22.33
CA VAL A 235 -4.33 0.23 23.65
C VAL A 235 -5.65 -0.36 24.19
N ASN A 236 -6.75 0.41 24.10
CA ASN A 236 -8.07 0.02 24.59
C ASN A 236 -8.86 -0.94 23.65
N HIS A 237 -8.20 -1.58 22.69
CA HIS A 237 -8.78 -2.41 21.64
C HIS A 237 -9.76 -1.68 20.70
N TYR A 238 -9.78 -0.35 20.70
CA TYR A 238 -10.48 0.41 19.67
C TYR A 238 -9.74 0.22 18.34
N THR A 239 -10.46 -0.23 17.32
CA THR A 239 -9.90 -0.48 15.99
C THR A 239 -10.46 0.52 14.99
N ILE A 240 -9.63 0.95 14.04
CA ILE A 240 -10.04 1.71 12.86
C ILE A 240 -9.48 1.06 11.61
N ASN A 241 -10.30 0.88 10.58
CA ASN A 241 -9.83 0.45 9.27
C ASN A 241 -9.39 1.71 8.49
N LEU A 242 -8.15 1.70 8.00
CA LEU A 242 -7.55 2.84 7.29
C LEU A 242 -7.58 2.69 5.76
N GLU A 243 -7.96 1.52 5.25
CA GLU A 243 -8.05 1.17 3.82
C GLU A 243 -9.37 1.65 3.19
N THR A 244 -10.51 1.34 3.82
CA THR A 244 -11.86 1.65 3.29
C THR A 244 -12.31 3.12 3.29
N PRO A 245 -11.80 4.04 4.14
CA PRO A 245 -12.24 5.43 4.13
C PRO A 245 -11.95 6.15 2.80
N THR A 246 -13.00 6.64 2.13
CA THR A 246 -12.90 7.42 0.88
C THR A 246 -13.71 8.73 0.95
N TRP A 247 -14.00 9.34 -0.20
CA TRP A 247 -14.81 10.54 -0.36
C TRP A 247 -16.19 10.38 0.28
N GLY A 248 -16.55 11.33 1.15
CA GLY A 248 -17.85 11.34 1.83
C GLY A 248 -17.97 10.40 3.02
N THR A 249 -16.88 9.72 3.43
CA THR A 249 -16.86 8.92 4.65
C THR A 249 -17.19 9.80 5.87
N PRO A 250 -18.23 9.47 6.66
CA PRO A 250 -18.62 10.29 7.80
C PRO A 250 -17.51 10.43 8.84
N ASN A 251 -17.34 11.64 9.39
CA ASN A 251 -16.35 11.96 10.43
C ASN A 251 -14.88 11.84 10.01
N TRP A 252 -14.61 11.90 8.71
CA TRP A 252 -13.26 12.02 8.17
C TRP A 252 -13.12 13.35 7.44
N ASP A 253 -12.03 14.06 7.75
CA ASP A 253 -11.61 15.18 6.92
C ASP A 253 -10.91 14.63 5.65
N ASN A 254 -10.71 15.51 4.65
CA ASN A 254 -10.06 15.15 3.39
C ASN A 254 -8.68 15.83 3.26
N GLY A 255 -7.83 15.27 2.40
CA GLY A 255 -6.54 15.84 2.04
C GLY A 255 -5.34 15.26 2.79
N ASP A 256 -4.15 15.64 2.36
CA ASP A 256 -2.85 15.13 2.83
C ASP A 256 -2.38 15.71 4.16
N ALA A 257 -3.23 16.50 4.82
CA ALA A 257 -3.04 16.97 6.18
C ALA A 257 -3.74 16.11 7.23
N VAL A 258 -4.26 14.94 6.84
CA VAL A 258 -4.92 13.95 7.70
C VAL A 258 -4.10 12.65 7.68
N GLU A 259 -3.54 12.25 8.82
CA GLU A 259 -2.63 11.10 8.94
C GLU A 259 -3.25 9.79 8.42
N GLY A 260 -4.50 9.50 8.78
CA GLY A 260 -5.16 8.29 8.32
C GLY A 260 -5.41 8.24 6.81
N ARG A 261 -5.46 9.40 6.12
CA ARG A 261 -5.53 9.45 4.65
C ARG A 261 -4.18 9.13 4.01
N VAL A 262 -3.09 9.57 4.63
CA VAL A 262 -1.73 9.21 4.20
C VAL A 262 -1.48 7.73 4.44
N ALA A 263 -1.85 7.21 5.61
CA ALA A 263 -1.72 5.78 5.95
C ALA A 263 -2.50 4.89 4.98
N GLY A 264 -3.77 5.22 4.72
CA GLY A 264 -4.60 4.51 3.74
C GLY A 264 -4.01 4.57 2.32
N ALA A 265 -3.53 5.73 1.88
CA ALA A 265 -2.92 5.86 0.55
C ALA A 265 -1.63 5.03 0.39
N LEU A 266 -0.83 4.89 1.46
CA LEU A 266 0.32 3.99 1.48
C LEU A 266 -0.10 2.52 1.52
N TYR A 267 -1.18 2.19 2.23
CA TYR A 267 -1.72 0.84 2.29
C TYR A 267 -2.24 0.38 0.92
N ASP A 268 -2.99 1.22 0.21
CA ASP A 268 -3.46 0.93 -1.16
C ASP A 268 -2.31 0.71 -2.16
N ILE A 269 -1.13 1.30 -1.93
CA ILE A 269 0.07 1.01 -2.75
C ILE A 269 0.66 -0.36 -2.38
N PHE A 270 0.60 -0.70 -1.09
CA PHE A 270 1.20 -1.89 -0.51
C PHE A 270 0.42 -3.16 -0.82
N ASP A 271 -0.90 -3.12 -0.63
CA ASP A 271 -1.72 -4.31 -0.58
C ASP A 271 -2.10 -4.78 -2.01
N SER A 272 -2.96 -5.79 -2.12
CA SER A 272 -3.30 -6.40 -3.42
C SER A 272 -4.79 -6.62 -3.60
N GLN A 273 -5.59 -6.19 -2.62
CA GLN A 273 -7.03 -6.33 -2.65
C GLN A 273 -7.64 -5.12 -3.33
N ASN A 274 -8.08 -5.34 -4.56
CA ASN A 274 -8.83 -4.36 -5.33
C ASN A 274 -10.16 -4.02 -4.63
N ASP A 275 -10.25 -2.86 -4.00
CA ASP A 275 -11.41 -2.39 -3.24
C ASP A 275 -11.93 -1.00 -3.66
N GLY A 276 -11.86 -0.69 -4.96
CA GLY A 276 -12.45 0.54 -5.50
C GLY A 276 -11.65 1.09 -6.66
N TYR A 277 -10.98 2.23 -6.44
CA TYR A 277 -10.00 2.76 -7.38
C TYR A 277 -8.64 2.04 -7.28
N ASP A 278 -8.41 1.21 -6.24
CA ASP A 278 -7.21 0.39 -6.15
C ASP A 278 -7.24 -0.76 -7.18
N ARG A 279 -6.26 -0.76 -8.08
CA ARG A 279 -6.02 -1.82 -9.06
C ARG A 279 -4.55 -2.25 -9.06
N PHE A 280 -3.78 -1.82 -8.06
CA PHE A 280 -2.34 -1.76 -8.15
C PHE A 280 -1.67 -2.26 -6.89
N SER A 281 -1.15 -3.49 -6.95
CA SER A 281 -0.21 -3.97 -5.94
C SER A 281 1.22 -3.67 -6.35
N ASP A 282 1.92 -2.85 -5.57
CA ASP A 282 3.35 -2.59 -5.74
C ASP A 282 4.22 -3.09 -4.57
N GLY A 283 3.56 -3.54 -3.50
CA GLY A 283 4.18 -4.08 -2.30
C GLY A 283 5.03 -3.05 -1.55
N PHE A 284 5.66 -3.51 -0.47
CA PHE A 284 6.43 -2.63 0.42
C PHE A 284 7.73 -2.11 -0.21
N THR A 285 8.31 -2.83 -1.19
CA THR A 285 9.65 -2.51 -1.73
C THR A 285 9.73 -1.12 -2.37
N ARG A 286 8.73 -0.69 -3.15
CA ARG A 286 8.79 0.64 -3.79
C ARG A 286 8.52 1.77 -2.81
N ILE A 287 7.64 1.54 -1.84
CA ILE A 287 7.42 2.46 -0.72
C ILE A 287 8.74 2.65 0.02
N TRP A 288 9.37 1.55 0.44
CA TRP A 288 10.65 1.56 1.14
C TRP A 288 11.75 2.28 0.35
N ASN A 289 11.96 1.89 -0.91
CA ASN A 289 12.96 2.52 -1.77
C ASN A 289 12.74 4.02 -1.97
N THR A 290 11.50 4.50 -1.83
CA THR A 290 11.14 5.91 -1.94
C THR A 290 11.46 6.64 -0.63
N ILE A 291 10.86 6.22 0.49
CA ILE A 291 11.04 6.88 1.79
C ILE A 291 12.49 6.82 2.27
N SER A 292 13.22 5.74 2.00
CA SER A 292 14.60 5.59 2.46
C SER A 292 15.63 6.35 1.61
N SER A 293 15.20 7.07 0.56
CA SER A 293 16.12 7.69 -0.40
C SER A 293 16.34 9.18 -0.20
N GLN A 294 15.44 9.85 0.51
CA GLN A 294 15.53 11.26 0.86
C GLN A 294 14.68 11.54 2.10
N ALA A 295 14.99 12.63 2.79
CA ALA A 295 14.21 13.09 3.93
C ALA A 295 13.02 13.92 3.44
N ASP A 296 11.84 13.28 3.33
CA ASP A 296 10.59 13.93 2.97
C ASP A 296 9.90 14.49 4.21
N GLY A 297 9.48 15.76 4.14
CA GLY A 297 8.74 16.42 5.20
C GLY A 297 7.23 16.29 5.09
N ARG A 298 6.70 15.82 3.96
CA ARG A 298 5.27 15.72 3.66
C ARG A 298 5.01 14.70 2.55
N TYR A 299 3.78 14.19 2.48
CA TYR A 299 3.39 13.17 1.49
C TYR A 299 3.60 13.60 0.03
N SER A 300 3.44 14.89 -0.27
CA SER A 300 3.67 15.41 -1.63
C SER A 300 5.14 15.32 -2.06
N GLU A 301 6.10 15.36 -1.13
CA GLU A 301 7.53 15.23 -1.43
C GLU A 301 7.88 13.76 -1.72
N PHE A 302 7.31 12.84 -0.94
CA PHE A 302 7.37 11.39 -1.22
C PHE A 302 6.79 11.07 -2.61
N PHE A 303 5.67 11.69 -2.99
CA PHE A 303 5.11 11.56 -4.34
C PHE A 303 6.10 12.03 -5.43
N GLN A 304 6.77 13.17 -5.25
CA GLN A 304 7.77 13.63 -6.22
C GLN A 304 8.98 12.68 -6.30
N ALA A 305 9.41 12.13 -5.16
CA ALA A 305 10.49 11.13 -5.11
C ALA A 305 10.10 9.84 -5.83
N TRP A 306 8.85 9.38 -5.66
CA TRP A 306 8.28 8.22 -6.34
C TRP A 306 8.34 8.38 -7.87
N ILE A 307 7.86 9.51 -8.39
CA ILE A 307 7.94 9.81 -9.83
C ILE A 307 9.39 9.90 -10.31
N SER A 308 10.27 10.55 -9.53
CA SER A 308 11.68 10.73 -9.89
C SER A 308 12.43 9.40 -10.01
N LYS A 309 11.95 8.34 -9.35
CA LYS A 309 12.46 6.95 -9.48
C LYS A 309 11.92 6.20 -10.70
N GLY A 310 11.02 6.82 -11.47
CA GLY A 310 10.36 6.21 -12.63
C GLY A 310 9.22 5.26 -12.26
N TYR A 311 8.72 5.34 -11.03
CA TYR A 311 7.53 4.58 -10.63
C TYR A 311 6.25 5.24 -11.19
N SER A 312 5.18 4.44 -11.29
CA SER A 312 3.94 4.84 -11.96
C SER A 312 3.28 6.03 -11.28
N GLN A 313 3.24 7.18 -11.95
CA GLN A 313 2.48 8.35 -11.50
C GLN A 313 0.98 8.03 -11.44
N SER A 314 0.46 7.35 -12.46
CA SER A 314 -0.98 7.09 -12.55
C SER A 314 -1.49 6.19 -11.43
N THR A 315 -0.67 5.23 -10.99
CA THR A 315 -0.97 4.37 -9.85
C THR A 315 -1.05 5.18 -8.56
N PHE A 316 -0.04 6.02 -8.32
CA PHE A 316 -0.01 6.86 -7.12
C PHE A 316 -1.19 7.84 -7.07
N VAL A 317 -1.53 8.48 -8.20
CA VAL A 317 -2.68 9.39 -8.26
C VAL A 317 -3.98 8.66 -7.92
N ALA A 318 -4.16 7.42 -8.40
CA ALA A 318 -5.34 6.62 -8.08
C ALA A 318 -5.46 6.31 -6.57
N THR A 319 -4.38 5.85 -5.94
CA THR A 319 -4.38 5.49 -4.50
C THR A 319 -4.52 6.72 -3.59
N ALA A 320 -3.85 7.82 -3.94
CA ALA A 320 -4.01 9.10 -3.26
C ALA A 320 -5.47 9.59 -3.36
N TYR A 321 -6.04 9.56 -4.57
CA TYR A 321 -7.40 10.05 -4.79
C TYR A 321 -8.45 9.19 -4.09
N GLN A 322 -8.31 7.86 -4.08
CA GLN A 322 -9.13 6.95 -3.27
C GLN A 322 -9.19 7.41 -1.81
N ASN A 323 -8.05 7.84 -1.27
CA ASN A 323 -7.87 8.34 0.08
C ASN A 323 -8.12 9.85 0.24
N THR A 324 -8.85 10.46 -0.70
CA THR A 324 -9.23 11.89 -0.65
C THR A 324 -8.07 12.88 -0.70
N ILE A 325 -6.92 12.44 -1.22
CA ILE A 325 -5.75 13.27 -1.50
C ILE A 325 -5.72 13.53 -3.00
N ASP A 326 -5.83 14.79 -3.40
CA ASP A 326 -5.88 15.17 -4.81
C ASP A 326 -4.60 15.93 -5.23
N TYR A 327 -3.77 15.27 -6.04
CA TYR A 327 -2.54 15.83 -6.60
C TYR A 327 -2.63 16.05 -8.12
N ASP A 328 -3.78 15.84 -8.73
CA ASP A 328 -3.97 16.00 -10.16
C ASP A 328 -5.09 17.00 -10.44
N ASN A 329 -4.72 18.12 -11.07
CA ASN A 329 -5.64 19.17 -11.47
C ASN A 329 -5.71 19.35 -13.00
N VAL A 330 -5.17 18.37 -13.74
CA VAL A 330 -5.16 18.36 -15.20
C VAL A 330 -6.29 17.47 -15.68
N TYR A 331 -7.17 18.02 -16.52
CA TYR A 331 -8.27 17.26 -17.10
C TYR A 331 -7.74 16.31 -18.20
N PRO A 332 -8.35 15.12 -18.35
CA PRO A 332 -7.91 14.16 -19.35
C PRO A 332 -8.18 14.70 -20.75
N SER A 333 -7.32 14.36 -21.70
CA SER A 333 -7.63 14.52 -23.11
C SER A 333 -8.57 13.40 -23.58
N ALA A 334 -9.48 13.71 -24.51
CA ALA A 334 -10.35 12.74 -25.15
C ALA A 334 -10.58 13.08 -26.62
N SER A 335 -10.69 12.06 -27.47
CA SER A 335 -11.12 12.18 -28.86
C SER A 335 -11.84 10.93 -29.36
N ILE A 336 -12.76 11.10 -30.32
CA ILE A 336 -13.37 10.00 -31.06
C ILE A 336 -12.50 9.76 -32.29
N THR A 337 -11.86 8.59 -32.37
CA THR A 337 -10.98 8.22 -33.48
C THR A 337 -11.73 7.46 -34.58
N LYS A 338 -12.87 6.84 -34.22
CA LYS A 338 -13.83 6.24 -35.15
C LYS A 338 -15.25 6.35 -34.57
N PRO A 339 -16.24 6.81 -35.35
CA PRO A 339 -16.14 7.28 -36.73
C PRO A 339 -15.47 8.67 -36.85
N LYS A 340 -14.87 8.94 -38.01
CA LYS A 340 -14.34 10.27 -38.36
C LYS A 340 -15.46 11.17 -38.90
N SER A 341 -15.40 12.45 -38.55
CA SER A 341 -16.34 13.45 -39.06
C SER A 341 -16.29 13.53 -40.59
N GLY A 342 -17.45 13.43 -41.25
CA GLY A 342 -17.57 13.52 -42.70
C GLY A 342 -17.24 12.24 -43.48
N TYR A 343 -17.19 11.07 -42.81
CA TYR A 343 -16.84 9.79 -43.47
C TYR A 343 -18.02 8.83 -43.57
N LEU A 344 -17.97 7.95 -44.57
CA LEU A 344 -18.87 6.82 -44.75
C LEU A 344 -18.24 5.54 -44.19
N TYR A 345 -19.02 4.82 -43.38
CA TYR A 345 -18.72 3.51 -42.86
C TYR A 345 -19.78 2.49 -43.29
N VAL A 346 -19.36 1.32 -43.78
CA VAL A 346 -20.25 0.21 -44.16
C VAL A 346 -19.77 -1.06 -43.47
N ASN A 347 -20.59 -1.61 -42.56
CA ASN A 347 -20.25 -2.78 -41.72
C ASN A 347 -18.84 -2.65 -41.12
N ASP A 348 -18.62 -1.55 -40.41
CA ASP A 348 -17.35 -1.15 -39.79
C ASP A 348 -16.22 -0.76 -40.76
N ILE A 349 -16.36 -0.94 -42.07
CA ILE A 349 -15.33 -0.59 -43.05
C ILE A 349 -15.40 0.90 -43.37
N GLU A 350 -14.30 1.63 -43.16
CA GLU A 350 -14.15 3.01 -43.63
C GLU A 350 -14.06 3.03 -45.16
N VAL A 351 -15.08 3.57 -45.83
CA VAL A 351 -15.15 3.62 -47.30
C VAL A 351 -14.45 4.88 -47.82
N GLY A 352 -14.68 6.03 -47.18
CA GLY A 352 -14.07 7.29 -47.58
C GLY A 352 -14.83 8.51 -47.08
N SER A 353 -14.35 9.69 -47.47
CA SER A 353 -15.03 10.96 -47.21
C SER A 353 -16.34 11.07 -47.99
N THR A 354 -17.37 11.62 -47.37
CA THR A 354 -18.65 11.95 -48.00
C THR A 354 -18.59 13.26 -48.80
N GLY A 355 -17.49 14.02 -48.69
CA GLY A 355 -17.39 15.38 -49.22
C GLY A 355 -18.23 16.41 -48.45
N THR A 356 -18.83 16.02 -47.32
CA THR A 356 -19.66 16.87 -46.47
C THR A 356 -19.21 16.75 -45.00
N THR A 357 -19.86 17.47 -44.09
CA THR A 357 -19.69 17.28 -42.64
C THR A 357 -20.48 16.09 -42.10
N ASN A 358 -21.33 15.46 -42.92
CA ASN A 358 -22.15 14.34 -42.49
C ASN A 358 -21.33 13.06 -42.43
N THR A 359 -21.38 12.42 -41.28
CA THR A 359 -20.81 11.08 -41.05
C THR A 359 -21.93 10.06 -41.22
N ILE A 360 -21.75 9.07 -42.09
CA ILE A 360 -22.79 8.10 -42.43
C ILE A 360 -22.33 6.71 -42.02
N ILE A 361 -23.22 5.94 -41.38
CA ILE A 361 -22.96 4.59 -40.91
C ILE A 361 -24.03 3.66 -41.47
N ILE A 362 -23.62 2.57 -42.12
CA ILE A 362 -24.50 1.55 -42.67
C ILE A 362 -24.13 0.22 -42.04
N GLY A 363 -25.02 -0.34 -41.23
CA GLY A 363 -24.77 -1.57 -40.46
C GLY A 363 -23.96 -1.33 -39.18
N ASP A 364 -23.31 -2.39 -38.69
CA ASP A 364 -22.53 -2.36 -37.45
C ASP A 364 -21.32 -1.42 -37.57
N ILE A 365 -20.91 -0.84 -36.44
CA ILE A 365 -19.67 -0.07 -36.31
C ILE A 365 -19.01 -0.33 -34.95
N ILE A 366 -17.68 -0.30 -34.93
CA ILE A 366 -16.87 -0.22 -33.71
C ILE A 366 -16.53 1.27 -33.52
N ILE A 367 -17.11 1.88 -32.49
CA ILE A 367 -16.75 3.22 -32.05
C ILE A 367 -15.44 3.11 -31.30
N LYS A 368 -14.46 3.94 -31.67
CA LYS A 368 -13.14 3.97 -31.02
C LYS A 368 -12.89 5.35 -30.45
N ALA A 369 -12.36 5.39 -29.24
CA ALA A 369 -11.92 6.59 -28.57
C ALA A 369 -10.42 6.54 -28.31
N SER A 370 -9.82 7.71 -28.10
CA SER A 370 -8.52 7.83 -27.44
C SER A 370 -8.67 8.78 -26.26
N ALA A 371 -8.00 8.45 -25.17
CA ALA A 371 -7.92 9.28 -23.99
C ALA A 371 -6.50 9.20 -23.41
N SER A 372 -6.03 10.29 -22.83
CA SER A 372 -4.70 10.35 -22.23
C SER A 372 -4.67 11.37 -21.11
N ASP A 373 -4.04 10.99 -20.01
CA ASP A 373 -3.74 11.83 -18.86
C ASP A 373 -2.45 11.32 -18.18
N ALA A 374 -1.68 12.21 -17.54
CA ALA A 374 -0.47 11.83 -16.80
C ALA A 374 -0.78 11.10 -15.48
N GLY A 375 -1.86 11.47 -14.80
CA GLY A 375 -2.46 10.73 -13.70
C GLY A 375 -3.18 9.46 -14.14
N GLY A 376 -3.28 9.22 -15.45
CA GLY A 376 -3.87 8.03 -16.04
C GLY A 376 -5.38 8.12 -16.23
N ILE A 377 -5.90 7.27 -17.12
CA ILE A 377 -7.33 7.21 -17.42
C ILE A 377 -7.95 6.07 -16.61
N TYR A 378 -8.99 6.37 -15.84
CA TYR A 378 -9.75 5.39 -15.07
C TYR A 378 -10.72 4.62 -15.97
N LYS A 379 -11.51 5.33 -16.78
CA LYS A 379 -12.52 4.74 -17.69
C LYS A 379 -12.89 5.65 -18.84
N VAL A 380 -13.45 5.07 -19.90
CA VAL A 380 -14.15 5.79 -20.96
C VAL A 380 -15.58 5.28 -21.10
N GLU A 381 -16.53 6.20 -21.01
CA GLU A 381 -17.96 5.91 -21.17
C GLU A 381 -18.46 6.31 -22.56
N PHE A 382 -19.25 5.45 -23.19
CA PHE A 382 -19.86 5.63 -24.50
C PHE A 382 -21.35 5.83 -24.38
N TYR A 383 -21.85 6.88 -25.02
CA TYR A 383 -23.24 7.31 -24.98
C TYR A 383 -23.80 7.44 -26.39
N ILE A 384 -25.07 7.08 -26.56
CA ILE A 384 -25.88 7.35 -27.75
C ILE A 384 -27.09 8.17 -27.32
N ASP A 385 -27.28 9.34 -27.93
CA ASP A 385 -28.40 10.26 -27.67
C ASP A 385 -28.57 10.60 -26.17
N GLY A 386 -27.43 10.82 -25.51
CA GLY A 386 -27.35 11.15 -24.09
C GLY A 386 -27.48 9.96 -23.13
N GLN A 387 -27.77 8.74 -23.62
CA GLN A 387 -27.92 7.53 -22.80
C GLN A 387 -26.60 6.76 -22.72
N LEU A 388 -26.13 6.42 -21.51
CA LEU A 388 -24.96 5.55 -21.31
C LEU A 388 -25.23 4.17 -21.90
N LYS A 389 -24.34 3.70 -22.77
CA LYS A 389 -24.44 2.39 -23.44
C LYS A 389 -23.34 1.43 -23.03
N TYR A 390 -22.14 1.93 -22.79
CA TYR A 390 -20.99 1.09 -22.48
C TYR A 390 -19.96 1.85 -21.66
N THR A 391 -19.25 1.15 -20.79
CA THR A 391 -18.10 1.66 -20.03
C THR A 391 -16.93 0.74 -20.33
N ASP A 392 -15.86 1.30 -20.85
CA ASP A 392 -14.61 0.60 -21.12
C ASP A 392 -13.56 1.01 -20.09
N TRP A 393 -12.88 -0.01 -19.56
CA TRP A 393 -11.87 0.10 -18.51
C TRP A 393 -10.46 -0.18 -19.04
N ASP A 394 -10.34 -0.65 -20.29
CA ASP A 394 -9.10 -1.11 -20.90
C ASP A 394 -8.62 -0.11 -21.98
N SER A 395 -7.30 0.06 -22.08
CA SER A 395 -6.65 1.16 -22.83
C SER A 395 -6.71 1.09 -24.36
N SER A 396 -7.68 0.36 -24.92
CA SER A 396 -8.06 0.38 -26.35
C SER A 396 -9.41 1.05 -26.63
N TYR A 397 -10.13 1.48 -25.58
CA TYR A 397 -11.42 2.19 -25.58
C TYR A 397 -12.25 2.01 -26.86
N GLU A 398 -12.97 0.90 -26.94
CA GLU A 398 -13.81 0.59 -28.09
C GLU A 398 -15.13 -0.08 -27.73
N TRP A 399 -16.16 0.22 -28.53
CA TRP A 399 -17.50 -0.32 -28.34
C TRP A 399 -18.15 -0.67 -29.66
N LYS A 400 -18.63 -1.92 -29.79
CA LYS A 400 -19.42 -2.35 -30.94
C LYS A 400 -20.86 -1.84 -30.80
N TRP A 401 -21.31 -1.06 -31.77
CA TRP A 401 -22.63 -0.48 -31.85
C TRP A 401 -23.36 -0.88 -33.13
N THR A 402 -24.63 -1.28 -32.98
CA THR A 402 -25.56 -1.47 -34.09
C THR A 402 -26.60 -0.35 -34.05
N PRO A 403 -26.50 0.66 -34.92
CA PRO A 403 -27.39 1.81 -34.88
C PRO A 403 -28.78 1.49 -35.43
N SER A 404 -29.81 2.12 -34.86
CA SER A 404 -31.12 2.25 -35.53
C SER A 404 -31.00 3.26 -36.68
N VAL A 405 -31.86 3.16 -37.69
CA VAL A 405 -31.90 4.17 -38.76
C VAL A 405 -32.31 5.52 -38.19
N GLY A 406 -31.60 6.58 -38.58
CA GLY A 406 -31.86 7.94 -38.14
C GLY A 406 -30.60 8.73 -37.78
N GLN A 407 -30.82 9.93 -37.23
CA GLN A 407 -29.75 10.76 -36.69
C GLN A 407 -29.45 10.34 -35.24
N HIS A 408 -28.16 10.27 -34.93
CA HIS A 408 -27.68 9.95 -33.59
C HIS A 408 -26.53 10.88 -33.20
N THR A 409 -26.43 11.16 -31.91
CA THR A 409 -25.24 11.79 -31.32
C THR A 409 -24.47 10.74 -30.53
N ILE A 410 -23.27 10.43 -30.99
CA ILE A 410 -22.30 9.64 -30.23
C ILE A 410 -21.56 10.59 -29.31
N LYS A 411 -21.53 10.30 -28.01
CA LYS A 411 -20.71 11.01 -27.03
C LYS A 411 -19.78 10.01 -26.33
N VAL A 412 -18.51 10.37 -26.20
CA VAL A 412 -17.54 9.66 -25.35
C VAL A 412 -17.11 10.58 -24.21
N THR A 413 -17.03 10.04 -23.00
CA THR A 413 -16.55 10.76 -21.82
C THR A 413 -15.40 9.98 -21.21
N ALA A 414 -14.20 10.55 -21.21
CA ALA A 414 -13.05 10.00 -20.50
C ALA A 414 -13.03 10.53 -19.07
N TYR A 415 -12.76 9.66 -18.11
CA TYR A 415 -12.55 9.96 -16.70
C TYR A 415 -11.13 9.58 -16.31
N ASP A 416 -10.39 10.48 -15.68
CA ASP A 416 -9.06 10.18 -15.13
C ASP A 416 -9.14 9.54 -13.74
N ASN A 417 -7.98 9.19 -13.18
CA ASN A 417 -7.86 8.62 -11.84
C ASN A 417 -8.11 9.63 -10.69
N ALA A 418 -8.22 10.93 -11.00
CA ALA A 418 -8.55 11.99 -10.06
C ALA A 418 -10.02 12.45 -10.18
N GLY A 419 -10.85 11.66 -10.85
CA GLY A 419 -12.28 11.91 -11.01
C GLY A 419 -12.64 13.08 -11.93
N GLN A 420 -11.69 13.68 -12.64
CA GLN A 420 -11.96 14.72 -13.64
C GLN A 420 -12.36 14.06 -14.96
N SER A 421 -13.05 14.82 -15.83
CA SER A 421 -13.58 14.24 -17.06
C SER A 421 -13.66 15.20 -18.24
N THR A 422 -13.48 14.65 -19.44
CA THR A 422 -13.60 15.38 -20.71
C THR A 422 -14.51 14.62 -21.67
N SER A 423 -15.47 15.33 -22.27
CA SER A 423 -16.40 14.77 -23.25
C SER A 423 -16.09 15.18 -24.69
N ARG A 424 -16.41 14.30 -25.64
CA ARG A 424 -16.40 14.59 -27.09
C ARG A 424 -17.65 14.02 -27.75
N THR A 425 -18.13 14.70 -28.77
CA THR A 425 -19.35 14.33 -29.49
C THR A 425 -19.13 14.32 -30.99
N ILE A 426 -19.81 13.41 -31.68
CA ILE A 426 -19.94 13.41 -33.14
C ILE A 426 -21.39 13.08 -33.51
N ASN A 427 -21.94 13.83 -34.46
CA ASN A 427 -23.25 13.55 -35.03
C ASN A 427 -23.09 12.63 -36.24
N VAL A 428 -23.93 11.60 -36.31
CA VAL A 428 -23.91 10.58 -37.36
C VAL A 428 -25.32 10.34 -37.89
N ILE A 429 -25.39 9.89 -39.14
CA ILE A 429 -26.61 9.43 -39.78
C ILE A 429 -26.45 7.93 -40.00
N ALA A 430 -27.29 7.15 -39.35
CA ALA A 430 -27.37 5.72 -39.58
C ALA A 430 -28.43 5.43 -40.66
N ALA A 431 -28.04 4.70 -41.70
CA ALA A 431 -28.91 4.35 -42.82
C ALA A 431 -29.10 2.82 -42.92
N GLY A 432 -30.27 2.39 -43.40
CA GLY A 432 -30.57 0.99 -43.60
C GLY A 432 -29.88 0.43 -44.84
N THR A 433 -29.68 -0.89 -44.89
CA THR A 433 -29.15 -1.56 -46.09
C THR A 433 -30.08 -1.44 -47.31
N GLY A 434 -31.35 -1.07 -47.10
CA GLY A 434 -32.34 -0.80 -48.16
C GLY A 434 -32.34 0.63 -48.69
N ASP A 435 -31.64 1.56 -48.04
CA ASP A 435 -31.57 2.99 -48.43
C ASP A 435 -30.46 3.25 -49.47
N LEU A 436 -29.74 2.20 -49.88
CA LEU A 436 -28.67 2.27 -50.87
C LEU A 436 -29.21 2.10 -52.30
N GLY A 437 -29.75 3.18 -52.86
CA GLY A 437 -29.82 3.37 -54.31
C GLY A 437 -28.42 3.70 -54.86
N ILE A 438 -27.49 2.73 -54.88
CA ILE A 438 -26.18 2.97 -55.50
C ILE A 438 -26.35 2.92 -57.03
N SER A 439 -26.51 4.09 -57.65
CA SER A 439 -26.33 4.25 -59.09
C SER A 439 -24.83 4.36 -59.39
N PHE A 440 -24.26 3.31 -60.00
CA PHE A 440 -22.89 3.34 -60.50
C PHE A 440 -22.88 4.01 -61.88
N ASP A 441 -22.54 5.30 -61.95
CA ASP A 441 -22.21 5.92 -63.25
C ASP A 441 -20.74 5.65 -63.57
N ASN A 442 -20.42 4.39 -63.91
CA ASN A 442 -19.11 4.04 -64.45
C ASN A 442 -19.27 2.92 -65.48
N ASN A 443 -18.88 3.23 -66.72
CA ASN A 443 -18.89 2.36 -67.91
C ASN A 443 -17.95 1.13 -67.84
N TYR A 444 -17.73 0.52 -66.67
CA TYR A 444 -16.89 -0.67 -66.51
C TYR A 444 -17.65 -1.81 -65.80
N ASN A 445 -17.96 -2.86 -66.57
CA ASN A 445 -18.56 -4.12 -66.15
C ASN A 445 -17.60 -4.97 -65.28
N THR A 446 -17.22 -4.52 -64.09
CA THR A 446 -16.58 -5.38 -63.09
C THR A 446 -17.03 -5.03 -61.68
N SER A 447 -17.56 -6.02 -60.97
CA SER A 447 -18.27 -5.94 -59.69
C SER A 447 -17.36 -5.87 -58.44
N PHE A 448 -16.27 -5.10 -58.48
CA PHE A 448 -15.39 -4.92 -57.31
C PHE A 448 -14.88 -3.48 -57.21
N LEU A 449 -15.05 -2.87 -56.03
CA LEU A 449 -14.42 -1.60 -55.65
C LEU A 449 -12.96 -1.87 -55.27
N LEU A 450 -12.04 -1.11 -55.87
CA LEU A 450 -10.63 -1.11 -55.51
C LEU A 450 -10.32 0.10 -54.61
N ARG A 451 -9.25 -0.02 -53.81
CA ARG A 451 -8.77 1.07 -52.96
C ARG A 451 -8.36 2.26 -53.84
N GLY A 452 -9.17 3.32 -53.87
CA GLY A 452 -8.93 4.54 -54.66
C GLY A 452 -10.07 4.95 -55.60
N ASP A 453 -11.15 4.16 -55.70
CA ASP A 453 -12.28 4.48 -56.57
C ASP A 453 -13.11 5.67 -56.05
N LEU A 454 -13.39 6.65 -56.92
CA LEU A 454 -14.31 7.77 -56.66
C LEU A 454 -15.74 7.27 -56.80
N VAL A 455 -16.44 7.12 -55.67
CA VAL A 455 -17.88 6.79 -55.65
C VAL A 455 -18.68 8.09 -55.53
N SER A 456 -19.39 8.46 -56.60
CA SER A 456 -20.44 9.48 -56.56
C SER A 456 -21.69 8.86 -55.93
N ILE A 457 -21.93 9.13 -54.65
CA ILE A 457 -23.18 8.75 -53.98
C ILE A 457 -24.18 9.86 -54.24
N GLN A 458 -25.12 9.67 -55.17
CA GLN A 458 -26.33 10.47 -55.20
C GLN A 458 -27.31 9.89 -54.20
N MET A 459 -27.56 10.64 -53.12
CA MET A 459 -28.68 10.36 -52.20
C MET A 459 -29.97 10.84 -52.88
N GLU A 460 -30.64 9.97 -53.61
CA GLU A 460 -32.06 10.20 -53.92
C GLU A 460 -32.88 9.78 -52.70
N ASP A 461 -33.64 10.73 -52.17
CA ASP A 461 -34.70 10.58 -51.15
C ASP A 461 -34.33 10.32 -49.67
N VAL A 462 -33.36 11.06 -49.12
CA VAL A 462 -33.42 11.41 -47.68
C VAL A 462 -34.07 12.78 -47.54
N LEU A 463 -35.37 12.78 -47.23
CA LEU A 463 -36.13 13.98 -46.92
C LEU A 463 -35.55 14.66 -45.66
N LEU A 464 -34.63 15.62 -45.86
CA LEU A 464 -34.19 16.55 -44.82
C LEU A 464 -35.36 17.49 -44.49
N ILE A 465 -36.22 17.10 -43.55
CA ILE A 465 -37.15 18.06 -42.95
C ILE A 465 -36.36 18.91 -41.95
N ASN A 466 -35.81 20.02 -42.43
CA ASN A 466 -35.46 21.14 -41.57
C ASN A 466 -36.78 21.86 -41.25
N ARG A 467 -37.28 21.72 -40.02
CA ARG A 467 -38.28 22.66 -39.48
C ARG A 467 -37.52 23.93 -39.08
N ASP A 468 -37.54 24.94 -39.94
CA ASP A 468 -37.74 26.34 -39.57
C ASP A 468 -37.88 27.19 -40.84
N GLU A 469 -38.72 28.23 -40.76
CA GLU A 469 -39.18 29.15 -41.81
C GLU A 469 -40.34 28.67 -42.71
N ILE A 470 -41.54 28.63 -42.13
CA ILE A 470 -42.75 29.09 -42.85
C ILE A 470 -42.96 30.54 -42.45
N ALA A 471 -42.58 31.46 -43.33
CA ALA A 471 -43.13 32.82 -43.37
C ALA A 471 -43.65 33.03 -44.79
N ASP A 472 -44.94 32.78 -44.99
CA ASP A 472 -45.66 33.20 -46.19
C ASP A 472 -46.29 34.58 -45.95
N ASN A 473 -46.24 35.38 -47.04
CA ASN A 473 -46.93 36.64 -47.25
C ASN A 473 -48.44 36.57 -46.97
#